data_AF-A0A1W5ZYB3-F1
#
_entry.id   AF-A0A1W5ZYB3-F1
#
_cell.length_a   1.000
_cell.length_b   1.000
_cell.length_c   1.000
_cell.angle_alpha   90.00
_cell.angle_beta   90.00
_cell.angle_gamma   90.00
#
_symmetry.space_group_name_H-M   'P 1'
#
loop_
_entity.id
_entity.type
_entity.pdbx_description
1 polymer ?
#
loop_
_entity_poly.entity_id
_entity_poly.type
_entity_poly.pdbx_seq_one_letter_code
_entity_poly.pdbx_strand_id
1 'polypeptide(L)'
;MEKRIFMFESNGDYEQHGVYKLDGKEATKLVSDEKATEIELGEYENYRKRAEKLTKAFKKAEKKVKESDNPLHTKDFKDYELAKMKEEYVSDSKALKAEYNEYRDKAIEEARQKSAQARIIVTESDKQMAEQLANRLALEAQVAVSDRDKAELVDKAKENIGRLTDEQKTAMQGSIGKVLSYLDDRKKRELIQKVRDIRNMDLLAEKAAEQLPLSPTLEYDRIRLVRRWD
;
A
#
# COMPACT_ATOMS: atom_id res chain seq x y z
N MET A 1 9.33 -6.51 15.17
CA MET A 1 9.15 -7.08 13.81
C MET A 1 8.44 -6.01 13.01
N GLU A 2 9.00 -5.60 11.87
CA GLU A 2 8.42 -4.53 11.06
C GLU A 2 7.14 -5.02 10.38
N LYS A 3 6.15 -4.14 10.25
CA LYS A 3 4.87 -4.41 9.57
C LYS A 3 4.68 -3.41 8.44
N ARG A 4 3.96 -3.82 7.40
CA ARG A 4 3.52 -2.92 6.34
C ARG A 4 2.06 -2.57 6.54
N ILE A 5 1.76 -1.28 6.49
CA ILE A 5 0.41 -0.77 6.69
C ILE A 5 -0.01 0.15 5.55
N PHE A 6 -1.30 0.16 5.23
CA PHE A 6 -1.93 1.13 4.35
C PHE A 6 -2.62 2.19 5.20
N MET A 7 -2.34 3.47 4.96
CA MET A 7 -2.96 4.57 5.72
C MET A 7 -4.32 4.95 5.13
N PHE A 8 -5.36 4.92 5.95
CA PHE A 8 -6.68 5.48 5.62
C PHE A 8 -6.74 6.98 5.87
N GLU A 9 -6.04 7.45 6.90
CA GLU A 9 -5.99 8.86 7.28
C GLU A 9 -4.53 9.30 7.41
N SER A 10 -4.25 10.58 7.16
CA SER A 10 -2.92 11.11 7.41
C SER A 10 -2.61 11.11 8.91
N ASN A 11 -1.37 10.80 9.29
CA ASN A 11 -0.93 10.80 10.68
C ASN A 11 0.55 11.18 10.77
N GLY A 12 0.83 12.40 11.23
CA GLY A 12 2.19 12.92 11.29
C GLY A 12 2.82 12.98 9.89
N ASP A 13 3.92 12.27 9.71
CA ASP A 13 4.66 12.19 8.45
C ASP A 13 4.06 11.19 7.43
N TYR A 14 2.99 10.49 7.81
CA TYR A 14 2.34 9.50 6.95
C TYR A 14 1.17 10.12 6.20
N GLU A 15 1.30 10.24 4.89
CA GLU A 15 0.22 10.66 4.00
C GLU A 15 -0.88 9.59 3.86
N GLN A 16 -2.12 10.06 3.69
CA GLN A 16 -3.28 9.22 3.38
C GLN A 16 -3.06 8.44 2.07
N HIS A 17 -3.52 7.20 2.03
CA HIS A 17 -3.39 6.26 0.92
C HIS A 17 -1.95 5.88 0.55
N GLY A 18 -1.00 6.11 1.46
CA GLY A 18 0.36 5.61 1.37
C GLY A 18 0.53 4.24 2.02
N VAL A 19 1.53 3.48 1.54
CA VAL A 19 1.98 2.23 2.16
C VAL A 19 3.30 2.46 2.86
N TYR A 20 3.35 2.18 4.16
CA TYR A 20 4.53 2.43 4.98
C TYR A 20 4.99 1.16 5.67
N LYS A 21 6.31 1.06 5.87
CA LYS A 21 6.93 0.00 6.64
C LYS A 21 7.35 0.56 7.99
N LEU A 22 6.65 0.15 9.05
CA LEU A 22 6.80 0.71 10.39
C LEU A 22 7.25 -0.36 11.40
N ASP A 23 7.71 0.09 12.56
CA ASP A 23 7.89 -0.81 13.69
C ASP A 23 6.56 -1.44 14.12
N GLY A 24 6.61 -2.68 14.60
CA GLY A 24 5.41 -3.45 14.95
C GLY A 24 4.55 -2.78 16.01
N LYS A 25 5.12 -2.04 16.97
CA LYS A 25 4.33 -1.33 17.99
C LYS A 25 3.56 -0.16 17.41
N GLU A 26 4.23 0.64 16.57
CA GLU A 26 3.64 1.80 15.91
C GLU A 26 2.57 1.38 14.91
N ALA A 27 2.85 0.38 14.08
CA ALA A 27 1.88 -0.20 13.16
C ALA A 27 0.64 -0.72 13.89
N THR A 28 0.82 -1.45 15.00
CA THR A 28 -0.31 -1.99 15.79
C THR A 28 -1.17 -0.87 16.36
N LYS A 29 -0.56 0.24 16.82
CA LYS A 29 -1.29 1.40 17.31
C LYS A 29 -2.11 2.06 16.20
N LEU A 30 -1.53 2.26 15.02
CA LEU A 30 -2.24 2.87 13.89
C LEU A 30 -3.40 2.01 13.39
N VAL A 31 -3.24 0.68 13.42
CA VAL A 31 -4.30 -0.27 13.09
C VAL A 31 -5.40 -0.28 14.17
N SER A 32 -5.03 -0.25 15.46
CA SER A 32 -6.03 -0.20 16.54
C SER A 32 -6.80 1.11 16.58
N ASP A 33 -6.17 2.21 16.17
CA ASP A 33 -6.81 3.52 16.03
C ASP A 33 -7.67 3.62 14.74
N GLU A 34 -7.79 2.52 13.98
CA GLU A 34 -8.48 2.44 12.69
C GLU A 34 -7.98 3.45 11.64
N LYS A 35 -6.75 3.94 11.78
CA LYS A 35 -6.10 4.88 10.85
C LYS A 35 -5.37 4.15 9.74
N ALA A 36 -5.14 2.86 9.90
CA ALA A 36 -4.47 2.03 8.92
C ALA A 36 -4.96 0.57 8.96
N THR A 37 -4.61 -0.19 7.93
CA THR A 37 -4.77 -1.66 7.92
C THR A 37 -3.45 -2.33 7.58
N GLU A 38 -3.21 -3.52 8.12
CA GLU A 38 -2.04 -4.33 7.77
C GLU A 38 -2.19 -4.90 6.36
N ILE A 39 -1.11 -4.87 5.59
CA ILE A 39 -1.10 -5.36 4.21
C ILE A 39 -0.15 -6.54 4.11
N GLU A 40 -0.64 -7.62 3.52
CA GLU A 40 0.19 -8.75 3.11
C GLU A 40 0.63 -8.56 1.65
N LEU A 41 1.94 -8.69 1.38
CA LEU A 41 2.49 -8.57 0.02
C LEU A 41 2.41 -9.88 -0.79
N GLY A 42 1.45 -10.74 -0.46
CA GLY A 42 1.28 -12.05 -1.11
C GLY A 42 2.59 -12.85 -1.16
N GLU A 43 2.99 -13.24 -2.36
CA GLU A 43 4.18 -14.09 -2.58
C GLU A 43 5.52 -13.32 -2.54
N TYR A 44 5.51 -12.00 -2.41
CA TYR A 44 6.75 -11.21 -2.41
C TYR A 44 7.77 -11.72 -1.38
N GLU A 45 7.34 -12.05 -0.17
CA GLU A 45 8.24 -12.56 0.88
C GLU A 45 8.82 -13.93 0.52
N ASN A 46 8.13 -14.74 -0.29
CA ASN A 46 8.67 -16.00 -0.82
C ASN A 46 9.77 -15.73 -1.85
N TYR A 47 9.56 -14.81 -2.80
CA TYR A 47 10.58 -14.40 -3.76
C TYR A 47 11.80 -13.80 -3.07
N ARG A 48 11.60 -12.96 -2.04
CA ARG A 48 12.66 -12.40 -1.22
C ARG A 48 13.47 -13.50 -0.51
N LYS A 49 12.81 -14.45 0.15
CA LYS A 49 13.49 -15.59 0.81
C LYS A 49 14.26 -16.45 -0.20
N ARG A 50 13.72 -16.67 -1.40
CA ARG A 50 14.43 -17.35 -2.50
C ARG A 50 15.69 -16.59 -2.89
N ALA A 51 15.61 -15.26 -3.07
CA ALA A 51 16.75 -14.41 -3.39
C ALA A 51 17.83 -14.42 -2.28
N GLU A 52 17.42 -14.37 -1.01
CA GLU A 52 18.32 -14.46 0.15
C GLU A 52 19.04 -15.82 0.19
N LYS A 53 18.31 -16.93 -0.04
CA LYS A 53 18.88 -18.27 -0.08
C LYS A 53 19.90 -18.42 -1.20
N LEU A 54 19.58 -17.92 -2.39
CA LEU A 54 20.43 -17.91 -3.57
C LEU A 54 21.74 -17.14 -3.29
N THR A 55 21.63 -15.96 -2.68
CA THR A 55 22.79 -15.14 -2.29
C THR A 55 23.64 -15.79 -1.20
N LYS A 56 23.02 -16.39 -0.18
CA LYS A 56 23.73 -17.14 0.88
C LYS A 56 24.48 -18.34 0.31
N ALA A 57 23.87 -19.07 -0.62
CA ALA A 57 24.50 -20.21 -1.29
C ALA A 57 25.74 -19.76 -2.09
N PHE A 58 25.60 -18.70 -2.90
CA PHE A 58 26.72 -18.13 -3.66
C PHE A 58 27.87 -17.68 -2.75
N LYS A 59 27.60 -16.88 -1.71
CA LYS A 59 28.65 -16.42 -0.76
C LYS A 59 29.37 -17.57 -0.08
N LYS A 60 28.64 -18.63 0.26
CA LYS A 60 29.22 -19.85 0.86
C LYS A 60 30.11 -20.58 -0.13
N ALA A 61 29.71 -20.68 -1.40
CA ALA A 61 30.52 -21.29 -2.46
C ALA A 61 31.77 -20.45 -2.77
N GLU A 62 31.61 -19.14 -2.93
CA GLU A 62 32.70 -18.18 -3.15
C GLU A 62 33.77 -18.29 -2.04
N LYS A 63 33.33 -18.32 -0.78
CA LYS A 63 34.22 -18.48 0.38
C LYS A 63 35.00 -19.79 0.32
N LYS A 64 34.34 -20.91 0.03
CA LYS A 64 34.98 -22.23 -0.10
C LYS A 64 36.06 -22.28 -1.17
N VAL A 65 35.83 -21.64 -2.33
CA VAL A 65 36.84 -21.61 -3.42
C VAL A 65 38.04 -20.77 -3.01
N LYS A 66 37.79 -19.59 -2.42
CA LYS A 66 38.87 -18.67 -1.96
C LYS A 66 39.75 -19.32 -0.90
N GLU A 67 39.13 -19.90 0.12
CA GLU A 67 39.79 -20.52 1.29
C GLU A 67 40.24 -21.97 1.05
N SER A 68 40.14 -22.48 -0.19
CA SER A 68 40.57 -23.85 -0.46
C SER A 68 42.10 -23.96 -0.45
N ASP A 69 42.62 -24.82 0.42
CA ASP A 69 44.05 -25.17 0.54
C ASP A 69 44.47 -26.32 -0.40
N ASN A 70 43.61 -26.72 -1.34
CA ASN A 70 43.95 -27.77 -2.30
C ASN A 70 45.10 -27.29 -3.20
N PRO A 71 46.26 -27.99 -3.25
CA PRO A 71 47.39 -27.58 -4.09
C PRO A 71 47.09 -27.58 -5.59
N LEU A 72 46.03 -28.27 -6.03
CA LEU A 72 45.55 -28.22 -7.41
C LEU A 72 44.71 -26.97 -7.72
N HIS A 73 44.25 -26.24 -6.71
CA HIS A 73 43.50 -25.00 -6.89
C HIS A 73 44.45 -23.81 -7.02
N THR A 74 45.12 -23.76 -8.17
CA THR A 74 45.95 -22.61 -8.56
C THR A 74 45.11 -21.33 -8.61
N LYS A 75 45.77 -20.17 -8.63
CA LYS A 75 45.09 -18.87 -8.76
C LYS A 75 44.17 -18.83 -9.98
N ASP A 76 44.68 -19.27 -11.13
CA ASP A 76 43.92 -19.27 -12.39
C ASP A 76 42.69 -20.18 -12.32
N PHE A 77 42.82 -21.34 -11.66
CA PHE A 77 41.68 -22.24 -11.43
C PHE A 77 40.64 -21.60 -10.52
N LYS A 78 41.06 -20.97 -9.41
CA LYS A 78 40.15 -20.27 -8.50
C LYS A 78 39.42 -19.12 -9.21
N ASP A 79 40.12 -18.35 -10.02
CA ASP A 79 39.55 -17.23 -10.76
C ASP A 79 38.53 -17.72 -11.81
N TYR A 80 38.83 -18.82 -12.51
CA TYR A 80 37.89 -19.47 -13.44
C TYR A 80 36.63 -19.98 -12.73
N GLU A 81 36.77 -20.73 -11.64
CA GLU A 81 35.62 -21.26 -10.89
C GLU A 81 34.77 -20.14 -10.28
N LEU A 82 35.39 -19.08 -9.76
CA LEU A 82 34.69 -17.91 -9.25
C LEU A 82 33.93 -17.17 -10.35
N ALA A 83 34.52 -17.03 -11.54
CA ALA A 83 33.85 -16.41 -12.69
C ALA A 83 32.62 -17.22 -13.11
N LYS A 84 32.75 -18.55 -13.22
CA LYS A 84 31.66 -19.46 -13.53
C LYS A 84 30.53 -19.40 -12.49
N MET A 85 30.86 -19.48 -11.20
CA MET A 85 29.87 -19.37 -10.12
C MET A 85 29.15 -18.02 -10.14
N LYS A 86 29.87 -16.94 -10.48
CA LYS A 86 29.27 -15.61 -10.60
C LYS A 86 28.32 -15.53 -11.78
N GLU A 87 28.67 -16.13 -12.92
CA GLU A 87 27.81 -16.18 -14.10
C GLU A 87 26.51 -16.95 -13.81
N GLU A 88 26.60 -18.13 -13.21
CA GLU A 88 25.45 -18.95 -12.79
C GLU A 88 24.56 -18.18 -11.81
N TYR A 89 25.15 -17.59 -10.76
CA TYR A 89 24.43 -16.76 -9.80
C TYR A 89 23.69 -15.58 -10.44
N VAL A 90 24.34 -14.90 -11.41
CA VAL A 90 23.72 -13.79 -12.16
C VAL A 90 22.57 -14.29 -13.03
N SER A 91 22.72 -15.45 -13.66
CA SER A 91 21.67 -16.09 -14.46
C SER A 91 20.45 -16.42 -13.58
N ASP A 92 20.64 -17.14 -12.48
CA ASP A 92 19.57 -17.53 -11.58
C ASP A 92 18.87 -16.32 -10.95
N SER A 93 19.64 -15.28 -10.59
CA SER A 93 19.10 -14.03 -10.05
C SER A 93 18.26 -13.28 -11.08
N LYS A 94 18.63 -13.31 -12.37
CA LYS A 94 17.83 -12.74 -13.46
C LYS A 94 16.55 -13.54 -13.69
N ALA A 95 16.63 -14.88 -13.68
CA ALA A 95 15.47 -15.74 -13.82
C ALA A 95 14.46 -15.50 -12.69
N LEU A 96 14.92 -15.48 -11.43
CA LEU A 96 14.08 -15.17 -10.28
C LEU A 96 13.43 -13.78 -10.37
N LYS A 97 14.17 -12.78 -10.86
CA LYS A 97 13.64 -11.43 -11.08
C LYS A 97 12.58 -11.40 -12.18
N ALA A 98 12.77 -12.15 -13.26
CA ALA A 98 11.78 -12.26 -14.33
C ALA A 98 10.48 -12.92 -13.84
N GLU A 99 10.58 -14.04 -13.12
CA GLU A 99 9.43 -14.71 -12.48
C GLU A 99 8.67 -13.74 -11.55
N TYR A 100 9.41 -13.00 -10.72
CA TYR A 100 8.80 -12.03 -9.81
C TYR A 100 8.10 -10.88 -10.55
N ASN A 101 8.70 -10.36 -11.63
CA ASN A 101 8.09 -9.30 -12.41
C ASN A 101 6.78 -9.77 -13.04
N GLU A 102 6.75 -11.00 -13.59
CA GLU A 102 5.52 -11.58 -14.13
C GLU A 102 4.44 -11.74 -13.04
N TYR A 103 4.82 -12.24 -11.86
CA TYR A 103 3.93 -12.30 -10.70
C TYR A 103 3.40 -10.91 -10.32
N ARG A 104 4.28 -9.92 -10.22
CA ARG A 104 3.93 -8.54 -9.85
C ARG A 104 2.96 -7.92 -10.85
N ASP A 105 3.21 -8.08 -12.14
CA ASP A 105 2.35 -7.54 -13.19
C ASP A 105 0.96 -8.21 -13.16
N LYS A 106 0.90 -9.54 -12.98
CA LYS A 106 -0.37 -10.26 -12.79
C LYS A 106 -1.11 -9.80 -11.53
N ALA A 107 -0.41 -9.66 -10.41
CA ALA A 107 -1.01 -9.23 -9.16
C ALA A 107 -1.59 -7.80 -9.26
N ILE A 108 -0.89 -6.89 -9.94
CA ILE A 108 -1.38 -5.52 -10.20
C ILE A 108 -2.62 -5.57 -11.11
N GLU A 109 -2.59 -6.35 -12.18
CA GLU A 109 -3.70 -6.44 -13.13
C GLU A 109 -4.95 -7.08 -12.48
N GLU A 110 -4.78 -8.16 -11.73
CA GLU A 110 -5.88 -8.78 -10.98
C GLU A 110 -6.46 -7.82 -9.94
N ALA A 111 -5.62 -7.07 -9.24
CA ALA A 111 -6.06 -6.08 -8.27
C ALA A 111 -6.82 -4.92 -8.94
N ARG A 112 -6.37 -4.45 -10.12
CA ARG A 112 -7.09 -3.48 -10.95
C ARG A 112 -8.42 -3.99 -11.43
N GLN A 113 -8.48 -5.24 -11.88
CA GLN A 113 -9.74 -5.85 -12.32
C GLN A 113 -10.72 -5.99 -11.16
N LYS A 114 -10.27 -6.45 -9.98
CA LYS A 114 -11.09 -6.52 -8.77
C LYS A 114 -11.57 -5.14 -8.34
N SER A 115 -10.67 -4.16 -8.29
CA SER A 115 -11.00 -2.75 -7.99
C SER A 115 -12.03 -2.17 -8.97
N ALA A 116 -11.86 -2.41 -10.27
CA ALA A 116 -12.81 -1.96 -11.30
C ALA A 116 -14.18 -2.66 -11.19
N GLN A 117 -14.20 -3.91 -10.74
CA GLN A 117 -15.42 -4.68 -10.50
C GLN A 117 -16.01 -4.46 -9.11
N ALA A 118 -15.28 -3.83 -8.20
CA ALA A 118 -15.69 -3.59 -6.83
C ALA A 118 -16.94 -2.71 -6.85
N ARG A 119 -18.07 -3.31 -6.46
CA ARG A 119 -19.34 -2.62 -6.33
C ARG A 119 -19.70 -2.59 -4.86
N ILE A 120 -19.89 -1.39 -4.34
CA ILE A 120 -20.47 -1.21 -3.02
C ILE A 120 -21.98 -1.37 -3.21
N ILE A 121 -22.50 -2.50 -2.74
CA ILE A 121 -23.93 -2.80 -2.84
C ILE A 121 -24.65 -1.96 -1.80
N VAL A 122 -25.34 -0.93 -2.27
CA VAL A 122 -26.13 -0.05 -1.42
C VAL A 122 -27.54 -0.62 -1.26
N THR A 123 -27.92 -0.97 -0.04
CA THR A 123 -29.29 -1.41 0.25
C THR A 123 -30.26 -0.22 0.31
N GLU A 124 -31.56 -0.48 0.25
CA GLU A 124 -32.56 0.59 0.40
C GLU A 124 -32.50 1.25 1.78
N SER A 125 -32.17 0.48 2.83
CA SER A 125 -31.96 1.00 4.19
C SER A 125 -30.81 2.01 4.22
N ASP A 126 -29.69 1.70 3.55
CA ASP A 126 -28.52 2.59 3.49
C ASP A 126 -28.85 3.91 2.78
N LYS A 127 -29.63 3.85 1.70
CA LYS A 127 -30.12 5.05 1.01
C LYS A 127 -30.98 5.90 1.92
N GLN A 128 -31.92 5.29 2.65
CA GLN A 128 -32.81 6.01 3.56
C GLN A 128 -32.03 6.70 4.68
N MET A 129 -31.09 5.99 5.31
CA MET A 129 -30.21 6.55 6.34
C MET A 129 -29.36 7.72 5.80
N ALA A 130 -28.73 7.53 4.64
CA ALA A 130 -27.91 8.55 4.00
C ALA A 130 -28.73 9.78 3.58
N GLU A 131 -29.93 9.57 3.05
CA GLU A 131 -30.84 10.66 2.68
C GLU A 131 -31.35 11.42 3.89
N GLN A 132 -31.75 10.73 4.96
CA GLN A 132 -32.17 11.39 6.22
C GLN A 132 -31.06 12.26 6.80
N LEU A 133 -29.82 11.74 6.83
CA LEU A 133 -28.68 12.52 7.27
C LEU A 133 -28.43 13.73 6.37
N ALA A 134 -28.42 13.53 5.04
CA ALA A 134 -28.20 14.62 4.09
C ALA A 134 -29.28 15.71 4.19
N ASN A 135 -30.54 15.32 4.37
CA ASN A 135 -31.64 16.26 4.56
C ASN A 135 -31.49 17.05 5.87
N ARG A 136 -31.13 16.39 6.98
CA ARG A 136 -30.86 17.07 8.26
C ARG A 136 -29.71 18.07 8.13
N LEU A 137 -28.59 17.66 7.53
CA LEU A 137 -27.45 18.55 7.32
C LEU A 137 -27.77 19.72 6.38
N ALA A 138 -28.61 19.50 5.36
CA ALA A 138 -29.03 20.56 4.45
C ALA A 138 -29.90 21.61 5.16
N LEU A 139 -30.82 21.18 6.03
CA LEU A 139 -31.62 22.08 6.86
C LEU A 139 -30.75 22.88 7.83
N GLU A 140 -29.79 22.23 8.49
CA GLU A 140 -28.84 22.91 9.37
C GLU A 140 -27.96 23.91 8.58
N ALA A 141 -27.52 23.55 7.37
CA ALA A 141 -26.73 24.43 6.53
C ALA A 141 -27.53 25.65 6.03
N GLN A 142 -28.84 25.50 5.81
CA GLN A 142 -29.71 26.59 5.40
C GLN A 142 -29.89 27.65 6.51
N VAL A 143 -29.88 27.23 7.78
CA VAL A 143 -30.00 28.15 8.92
C VAL A 143 -28.65 28.68 9.42
N ALA A 144 -27.53 28.13 8.94
CA ALA A 144 -26.18 28.60 9.25
C ALA A 144 -25.84 29.87 8.44
N VAL A 145 -26.15 31.04 9.01
CA VAL A 145 -25.99 32.33 8.32
C VAL A 145 -24.55 32.83 8.38
N SER A 146 -23.85 32.64 9.49
CA SER A 146 -22.46 33.11 9.64
C SER A 146 -21.42 32.08 9.18
N ASP A 147 -20.23 32.56 8.83
CA ASP A 147 -19.11 31.66 8.47
C ASP A 147 -18.68 30.75 9.62
N ARG A 148 -18.86 31.21 10.87
CA ARG A 148 -18.61 30.42 12.07
C ARG A 148 -19.61 29.27 12.19
N ASP A 149 -20.90 29.55 12.03
CA ASP A 149 -21.94 28.51 12.11
C ASP A 149 -21.74 27.46 11.01
N LYS A 150 -21.33 27.90 9.82
CA LYS A 150 -20.99 26.98 8.71
C LYS A 150 -19.77 26.13 9.02
N ALA A 151 -18.77 26.66 9.73
CA ALA A 151 -17.61 25.87 10.15
C ALA A 151 -18.00 24.83 11.21
N GLU A 152 -18.77 25.21 12.23
CA GLU A 152 -19.28 24.28 13.25
C GLU A 152 -20.17 23.18 12.65
N LEU A 153 -20.99 23.53 11.65
CA LEU A 153 -21.76 22.57 10.87
C LEU A 153 -20.85 21.57 10.14
N VAL A 154 -19.80 22.03 9.46
CA VAL A 154 -18.87 21.16 8.72
C VAL A 154 -18.19 20.18 9.68
N ASP A 155 -17.77 20.63 10.85
CA ASP A 155 -17.14 19.75 11.84
C ASP A 155 -18.12 18.68 12.35
N LYS A 156 -19.35 19.06 12.70
CA LYS A 156 -20.42 18.11 13.06
C LYS A 156 -20.76 17.15 11.93
N ALA A 157 -20.82 17.65 10.71
CA ALA A 157 -21.11 16.84 9.53
C ALA A 157 -19.99 15.82 9.29
N LYS A 158 -18.71 16.21 9.43
CA LYS A 158 -17.57 15.30 9.35
C LYS A 158 -17.62 14.20 10.41
N GLU A 159 -17.98 14.54 11.64
CA GLU A 159 -18.17 13.56 12.72
C GLU A 159 -19.30 12.57 12.37
N ASN A 160 -20.46 13.07 11.94
CA ASN A 160 -21.60 12.25 11.57
C ASN A 160 -21.31 11.33 10.37
N ILE A 161 -20.66 11.87 9.33
CA ILE A 161 -20.26 11.09 8.14
C ILE A 161 -19.19 10.06 8.50
N GLY A 162 -18.29 10.39 9.43
CA GLY A 162 -17.29 9.46 9.94
C GLY A 162 -17.88 8.22 10.61
N ARG A 163 -19.12 8.28 11.09
CA ARG A 163 -19.85 7.16 11.70
C ARG A 163 -20.66 6.32 10.70
N LEU A 164 -20.76 6.76 9.45
CA LEU A 164 -21.47 5.99 8.41
C LEU A 164 -20.64 4.80 7.94
N THR A 165 -21.33 3.72 7.56
CA THR A 165 -20.70 2.63 6.81
C THR A 165 -20.31 3.08 5.41
N ASP A 166 -19.46 2.31 4.74
CA ASP A 166 -19.01 2.62 3.38
C ASP A 166 -20.18 2.57 2.36
N GLU A 167 -21.16 1.68 2.56
CA GLU A 167 -22.41 1.62 1.79
C GLU A 167 -23.22 2.89 1.96
N GLN A 168 -23.36 3.36 3.20
CA GLN A 168 -24.09 4.58 3.53
C GLN A 168 -23.37 5.82 3.00
N LYS A 169 -22.04 5.90 3.10
CA LYS A 169 -21.25 6.97 2.48
C LYS A 169 -21.42 6.99 0.97
N THR A 170 -21.38 5.82 0.33
CA THR A 170 -21.61 5.66 -1.11
C THR A 170 -23.00 6.16 -1.50
N ALA A 171 -24.03 5.77 -0.74
CA ALA A 171 -25.39 6.28 -0.93
C ALA A 171 -25.47 7.80 -0.77
N MET A 172 -24.77 8.35 0.22
CA MET A 172 -24.74 9.77 0.51
C MET A 172 -24.11 10.59 -0.62
N GLN A 173 -23.22 10.02 -1.45
CA GLN A 173 -22.67 10.72 -2.61
C GLN A 173 -23.75 11.20 -3.58
N GLY A 174 -24.88 10.50 -3.68
CA GLY A 174 -26.03 10.92 -4.49
C GLY A 174 -26.86 12.06 -3.89
N SER A 175 -26.83 12.24 -2.56
CA SER A 175 -27.67 13.19 -1.83
C SER A 175 -26.91 14.38 -1.24
N ILE A 176 -25.58 14.30 -1.15
CA ILE A 176 -24.71 15.32 -0.55
C ILE A 176 -24.82 16.69 -1.23
N GLY A 177 -25.19 16.72 -2.52
CA GLY A 177 -25.38 17.95 -3.28
C GLY A 177 -26.34 18.94 -2.62
N LYS A 178 -27.35 18.45 -1.89
CA LYS A 178 -28.30 19.26 -1.12
C LYS A 178 -27.64 20.05 0.01
N VAL A 179 -26.57 19.52 0.62
CA VAL A 179 -25.81 20.19 1.68
C VAL A 179 -24.81 21.17 1.08
N LEU A 180 -24.12 20.74 0.02
CA LEU A 180 -23.05 21.49 -0.61
C LEU A 180 -23.51 22.82 -1.21
N SER A 181 -24.78 22.93 -1.63
CA SER A 181 -25.34 24.17 -2.19
C SER A 181 -25.30 25.36 -1.23
N TYR A 182 -25.20 25.13 0.08
CA TYR A 182 -25.22 26.18 1.11
C TYR A 182 -23.82 26.57 1.61
N LEU A 183 -22.78 25.88 1.15
CA LEU A 183 -21.41 26.03 1.64
C LEU A 183 -20.50 26.72 0.62
N ASP A 184 -19.39 27.28 1.10
CA ASP A 184 -18.30 27.75 0.24
C ASP A 184 -17.44 26.60 -0.29
N ASP A 185 -16.61 26.88 -1.29
CA ASP A 185 -15.83 25.85 -2.00
C ASP A 185 -14.77 25.15 -1.16
N ARG A 186 -14.28 25.77 -0.09
CA ARG A 186 -13.35 25.11 0.83
C ARG A 186 -14.10 24.08 1.67
N LYS A 187 -15.19 24.51 2.31
CA LYS A 187 -16.06 23.66 3.13
C LYS A 187 -16.67 22.51 2.32
N LYS A 188 -17.04 22.76 1.06
CA LYS A 188 -17.49 21.72 0.12
C LYS A 188 -16.43 20.63 -0.08
N ARG A 189 -15.17 21.01 -0.33
CA ARG A 189 -14.08 20.05 -0.54
C ARG A 189 -13.87 19.17 0.67
N GLU A 190 -13.89 19.75 1.88
CA GLU A 190 -13.72 19.01 3.13
C GLU A 190 -14.83 17.95 3.33
N LEU A 191 -16.09 18.30 3.07
CA LEU A 191 -17.20 17.34 3.14
C LEU A 191 -17.14 16.28 2.05
N ILE A 192 -16.84 16.68 0.81
CA ILE A 192 -16.69 15.73 -0.30
C ILE A 192 -15.59 14.72 0.03
N GLN A 193 -14.45 15.16 0.59
CA GLN A 193 -13.39 14.26 1.01
C GLN A 193 -13.89 13.26 2.05
N LYS A 194 -14.65 13.69 3.06
CA LYS A 194 -15.13 12.77 4.09
C LYS A 194 -16.19 11.78 3.61
N VAL A 195 -17.03 12.17 2.64
CA VAL A 195 -17.99 11.23 2.00
C VAL A 195 -17.29 10.28 1.03
N ARG A 196 -16.18 10.70 0.41
CA ARG A 196 -15.34 9.85 -0.45
C ARG A 196 -14.34 8.99 0.31
N ASP A 197 -14.19 9.21 1.61
CA ASP A 197 -13.39 8.39 2.52
C ASP A 197 -14.08 7.04 2.76
N ILE A 198 -14.11 6.25 1.70
CA ILE A 198 -14.64 4.89 1.62
C ILE A 198 -13.44 3.96 1.72
N ARG A 199 -13.44 3.09 2.73
CA ARG A 199 -12.36 2.14 3.01
C ARG A 199 -12.55 0.82 2.27
N ASN A 200 -13.08 0.88 1.04
CA ASN A 200 -13.39 -0.31 0.26
C ASN A 200 -12.11 -1.13 0.04
N MET A 201 -12.07 -2.32 0.65
CA MET A 201 -10.90 -3.19 0.65
C MET A 201 -10.41 -3.57 -0.75
N ASP A 202 -11.30 -3.58 -1.75
CA ASP A 202 -10.91 -3.89 -3.12
C ASP A 202 -10.08 -2.77 -3.77
N LEU A 203 -10.38 -1.50 -3.44
CA LEU A 203 -9.57 -0.34 -3.84
C LEU A 203 -8.21 -0.32 -3.11
N LEU A 204 -8.18 -0.85 -1.88
CA LEU A 204 -6.94 -1.03 -1.12
C LEU A 204 -6.03 -2.08 -1.75
N ALA A 205 -6.60 -3.18 -2.25
CA ALA A 205 -5.84 -4.24 -2.90
C ALA A 205 -5.08 -3.73 -4.13
N GLU A 206 -5.69 -2.85 -4.92
CA GLU A 206 -5.01 -2.20 -6.05
C GLU A 206 -3.81 -1.38 -5.58
N LYS A 207 -4.00 -0.49 -4.60
CA LYS A 207 -2.91 0.34 -4.08
C LYS A 207 -1.81 -0.47 -3.42
N ALA A 208 -2.16 -1.53 -2.69
CA ALA A 208 -1.22 -2.48 -2.12
C ALA A 208 -0.39 -3.17 -3.20
N ALA A 209 -1.03 -3.64 -4.28
CA ALA A 209 -0.36 -4.30 -5.39
C ALA A 209 0.58 -3.35 -6.14
N GLU A 210 0.17 -2.09 -6.37
CA GLU A 210 1.02 -1.06 -6.99
C GLU A 210 2.30 -0.78 -6.18
N GLN A 211 2.26 -0.99 -4.86
CA GLN A 211 3.39 -0.79 -3.94
C GLN A 211 4.28 -2.04 -3.76
N LEU A 212 4.04 -3.10 -4.54
CA LEU A 212 4.95 -4.24 -4.61
C LEU A 212 6.35 -3.75 -5.05
N PRO A 213 7.43 -4.10 -4.30
CA PRO A 213 8.78 -3.63 -4.59
C PRO A 213 9.21 -3.95 -6.03
N LEU A 214 10.01 -3.08 -6.66
CA LEU A 214 10.45 -3.29 -8.05
C LEU A 214 11.43 -4.47 -8.24
N SER A 215 11.97 -5.00 -7.13
CA SER A 215 12.97 -6.06 -7.19
C SER A 215 12.97 -6.85 -5.87
N PRO A 216 12.93 -8.19 -5.93
CA PRO A 216 13.14 -9.04 -4.76
C PRO A 216 14.64 -9.17 -4.42
N THR A 217 15.53 -8.68 -5.29
CA THR A 217 16.98 -8.80 -5.19
C THR A 217 17.68 -7.49 -4.78
N LEU A 218 16.98 -6.56 -4.10
CA LEU A 218 17.52 -5.25 -3.67
C LEU A 218 18.88 -5.33 -2.94
N GLU A 219 19.09 -6.34 -2.10
CA GLU A 219 20.38 -6.56 -1.42
C GLU A 219 21.51 -6.91 -2.41
N TYR A 220 21.20 -7.65 -3.47
CA TYR A 220 22.13 -7.96 -4.55
C TYR A 220 22.44 -6.74 -5.42
N ASP A 221 21.43 -5.95 -5.77
CA ASP A 221 21.63 -4.71 -6.56
C ASP A 221 22.60 -3.76 -5.83
N ARG A 222 22.53 -3.69 -4.49
CA ARG A 222 23.51 -2.96 -3.66
C ARG A 222 24.92 -3.55 -3.73
N ILE A 223 25.09 -4.86 -3.57
CA ILE A 223 26.42 -5.51 -3.61
C ILE A 223 27.06 -5.35 -5.01
N ARG A 224 26.27 -5.47 -6.08
CA ARG A 224 26.75 -5.28 -7.45
C ARG A 224 27.18 -3.84 -7.69
N LEU A 225 26.45 -2.85 -7.18
CA LEU A 225 26.80 -1.44 -7.31
C LEU A 225 28.12 -1.12 -6.59
N VAL A 226 28.32 -1.63 -5.37
CA VAL A 226 29.58 -1.42 -4.64
C VAL A 226 30.77 -2.04 -5.37
N ARG A 227 30.64 -3.29 -5.85
CA ARG A 227 31.73 -4.00 -6.56
C ARG A 227 32.00 -3.55 -8.00
N ARG A 228 31.22 -2.60 -8.55
CA ARG A 228 31.49 -2.02 -9.88
C ARG A 228 32.45 -0.82 -9.81
N TRP A 229 32.75 -0.36 -8.59
CA TRP A 229 33.59 0.79 -8.28
C TRP A 229 34.91 0.40 -7.59
N ASP A 230 35.11 -0.91 -7.36
CA ASP A 230 36.36 -1.54 -6.95
C ASP A 230 36.95 -2.31 -8.14
#